data_AF-A0A925HX62-F1
#
_entry.id   AF-A0A925HX62-F1
#
_cell.length_a   1.000
_cell.length_b   1.000
_cell.length_c   1.000
_cell.angle_alpha   90.00
_cell.angle_beta   90.00
_cell.angle_gamma   90.00
#
_symmetry.space_group_name_H-M   'P 1'
#
loop_
_entity.id
_entity.type
_entity.pdbx_description
1 polymer ?
#
loop_
_entity_poly.entity_id
_entity_poly.type
_entity_poly.pdbx_seq_one_letter_code
_entity_poly.pdbx_strand_id
1 'polypeptide(L)' 'QSLQPHYAKTLDCWAESLAANRERAVELTSPETYDTYMHYLTGCAERYRCGKLDLVQISLEKS' A
#
# COMPACT_ATOMS: atom_id res chain seq x y z
N GLN A 1 12.51 -14.38 -5.64
CA GLN A 1 11.57 -14.70 -4.54
C GLN A 1 10.40 -13.72 -4.62
N SER A 2 9.15 -14.20 -4.54
CA SER A 2 7.98 -13.31 -4.45
C SER A 2 7.90 -12.71 -3.05
N LEU A 3 7.65 -11.41 -2.98
CA LEU A 3 7.43 -10.62 -1.77
C LEU A 3 5.95 -10.17 -1.65
N GLN A 4 5.06 -10.73 -2.47
CA GLN A 4 3.62 -10.43 -2.47
C GLN A 4 2.97 -10.35 -1.08
N PRO A 5 3.07 -11.38 -0.20
CA PRO A 5 2.42 -11.34 1.11
C PRO A 5 3.01 -10.25 2.02
N HIS A 6 4.30 -9.95 1.85
CA HIS A 6 4.96 -8.89 2.60
C HIS A 6 4.45 -7.51 2.17
N TYR A 7 4.24 -7.30 0.87
CA TYR A 7 3.80 -6.01 0.38
C TYR A 7 2.32 -5.73 0.70
N ALA A 8 1.46 -6.75 0.73
CA ALA A 8 0.11 -6.62 1.27
C ALA A 8 0.15 -6.11 2.72
N LYS A 9 0.98 -6.72 3.57
CA LYS A 9 1.15 -6.30 4.97
C LYS A 9 1.67 -4.87 5.10
N THR A 10 2.62 -4.46 4.25
CA THR A 10 3.12 -3.08 4.25
C THR A 10 2.00 -2.07 3.96
N LEU A 11 1.15 -2.35 2.98
CA LEU A 11 0.03 -1.49 2.62
C LEU A 11 -1.02 -1.41 3.74
N ASP A 12 -1.25 -2.50 4.47
CA ASP A 12 -2.09 -2.50 5.66
C ASP A 12 -1.54 -1.59 6.75
N CYS A 13 -0.26 -1.71 7.08
CA CYS A 13 0.37 -0.85 8.08
C CYS A 13 0.29 0.63 7.70
N TRP A 14 0.43 0.97 6.41
CA TRP A 14 0.28 2.33 5.93
C TRP A 14 -1.16 2.83 6.04
N ALA A 15 -2.16 2.00 5.66
CA ALA A 15 -3.57 2.35 5.79
C ALA A 15 -3.98 2.55 7.26
N GLU A 16 -3.54 1.67 8.16
CA GLU A 16 -3.75 1.80 9.62
C GLU A 16 -3.15 3.09 10.16
N SER A 17 -1.91 3.39 9.76
CA SER A 17 -1.21 4.61 10.18
C SER A 17 -1.90 5.88 9.66
N LEU A 18 -2.37 5.87 8.41
CA LEU A 18 -3.10 6.98 7.82
C LEU A 18 -4.48 7.17 8.48
N ALA A 19 -5.20 6.08 8.77
CA ALA A 19 -6.47 6.12 9.46
C ALA A 19 -6.33 6.69 10.88
N ALA A 20 -5.30 6.27 11.62
CA ALA A 20 -5.01 6.80 12.96
C ALA A 20 -4.69 8.30 12.97
N ASN A 21 -4.25 8.86 11.83
CA ASN A 21 -3.88 10.27 11.69
C ASN A 21 -4.83 11.04 10.76
N ARG A 22 -6.07 10.58 10.60
CA ARG A 22 -7.04 11.14 9.63
C ARG A 22 -7.21 12.65 9.75
N GLU A 23 -7.44 13.17 10.96
CA GLU A 23 -7.69 14.60 11.16
C GLU A 23 -6.51 15.44 10.65
N ARG A 24 -5.29 15.04 11.01
CA ARG A 24 -4.07 15.71 10.57
C ARG A 24 -3.86 15.59 9.06
N ALA A 25 -4.15 14.43 8.48
CA ALA A 25 -4.04 14.22 7.03
C ALA A 25 -5.02 15.11 6.25
N VAL A 26 -6.26 15.23 6.74
CA VAL A 26 -7.29 16.09 6.15
C VAL A 26 -6.92 17.57 6.28
N GLU A 27 -6.43 18.00 7.44
CA GLU A 27 -5.96 19.37 7.67
C GLU A 27 -4.82 19.78 6.72
N LEU A 28 -3.88 18.86 6.45
CA LEU A 28 -2.74 19.11 5.56
C LEU A 28 -3.09 19.08 4.08
N THR A 29 -4.18 18.40 3.72
CA THR A 29 -4.56 18.16 2.32
C THR A 29 -6.04 18.49 2.11
N SER A 30 -6.90 17.48 2.04
CA SER A 30 -8.35 17.60 2.00
C SER A 30 -9.01 16.25 2.33
N PRO A 31 -10.33 16.21 2.65
CA PRO A 31 -11.07 14.96 2.80
C PRO A 31 -11.00 14.06 1.57
N GLU A 32 -11.11 14.65 0.38
CA GLU A 32 -11.10 13.93 -0.90
C GLU A 32 -9.73 13.28 -1.16
N THR A 33 -8.65 13.98 -0.79
CA THR A 33 -7.29 13.45 -0.90
C THR A 33 -7.09 12.28 0.06
N TYR A 34 -7.52 12.43 1.31
CA TYR A 34 -7.48 11.34 2.30
C TYR A 34 -8.25 10.11 1.80
N ASP A 35 -9.48 10.28 1.32
CA ASP A 35 -10.33 9.18 0.85
C ASP A 35 -9.70 8.48 -0.37
N THR A 36 -9.09 9.25 -1.27
CA THR A 36 -8.36 8.71 -2.45
C THR A 36 -7.19 7.83 -2.01
N TYR A 37 -6.39 8.27 -1.04
CA TYR A 37 -5.27 7.47 -0.54
C TYR A 37 -5.73 6.24 0.24
N MET A 38 -6.80 6.34 1.04
CA MET A 38 -7.38 5.18 1.71
C MET A 38 -7.89 4.15 0.71
N HIS A 39 -8.59 4.58 -0.35
CA HIS A 39 -9.04 3.71 -1.42
C HIS A 39 -7.87 3.02 -2.13
N TYR A 40 -6.83 3.80 -2.46
CA TYR A 40 -5.63 3.27 -3.10
C TYR A 40 -4.92 2.22 -2.24
N LEU A 41 -4.60 2.54 -0.98
CA LEU A 41 -3.84 1.65 -0.09
C LEU A 41 -4.57 0.33 0.16
N THR A 42 -5.85 0.41 0.53
CA THR A 42 -6.66 -0.77 0.84
C THR A 42 -6.96 -1.60 -0.41
N GLY A 43 -7.26 -0.95 -1.53
CA GLY A 43 -7.49 -1.62 -2.81
C GLY A 43 -6.23 -2.31 -3.36
N CYS A 44 -5.04 -1.71 -3.19
CA CYS A 44 -3.78 -2.34 -3.55
C CYS A 44 -3.48 -3.54 -2.65
N ALA A 45 -3.69 -3.44 -1.34
CA ALA A 45 -3.46 -4.55 -0.41
C ALA A 45 -4.26 -5.80 -0.82
N GLU A 46 -5.54 -5.64 -1.16
CA GLU A 46 -6.40 -6.71 -1.67
C GLU A 46 -5.87 -7.33 -2.97
N ARG A 47 -5.37 -6.50 -3.90
CA ARG A 47 -4.79 -7.01 -5.16
C ARG A 47 -3.54 -7.86 -4.94
N TYR A 48 -2.70 -7.52 -3.97
CA TYR A 48 -1.59 -8.39 -3.57
C TYR A 48 -2.08 -9.67 -2.88
N ARG A 49 -3.06 -9.60 -1.97
CA ARG A 49 -3.62 -10.79 -1.29
C ARG A 49 -4.26 -11.80 -2.25
N CYS A 50 -5.00 -11.32 -3.26
CA CYS A 50 -5.66 -12.19 -4.23
C CYS A 50 -4.76 -12.62 -5.40
N GLY A 51 -3.46 -12.34 -5.34
CA GLY A 51 -2.51 -12.81 -6.35
C GLY A 51 -2.55 -12.04 -7.68
N LYS A 52 -3.28 -10.92 -7.76
CA LYS A 52 -3.38 -10.11 -8.99
C LYS A 52 -2.13 -9.26 -9.26
N LEU A 53 -1.33 -9.01 -8.23
CA LEU A 53 -0.06 -8.28 -8.30
C LEU A 53 1.02 -9.07 -7.55
N ASP A 54 2.27 -8.95 -8.00
CA ASP A 54 3.44 -9.50 -7.32
C ASP A 54 4.52 -8.42 -7.16
N LEU A 55 5.39 -8.62 -6.19
CA LEU A 55 6.60 -7.83 -6.00
C LEU A 55 7.77 -8.81 -5.99
N VAL A 56 8.72 -8.63 -6.90
CA VAL A 56 9.85 -9.54 -7.03
C VAL A 56 11.17 -8.79 -6.93
N GLN A 57 12.13 -9.43 -6.28
CA GLN A 57 13.52 -8.99 -6.29
C GLN A 57 14.30 -9.85 -7.28
N ILE A 58 14.94 -9.19 -8.25
CA ILE A 58 15.74 -9.83 -9.30
C ILE A 58 17.16 -9.28 -9.19
N SER A 59 18.13 -10.18 -9.02
CA SER A 59 19.56 -9.87 -9.10
C SER A 59 20.07 -10.25 -10.48
N LEU A 60 20.80 -9.36 -11.14
CA LEU A 60 21.33 -9.56 -12.49
C LEU A 60 22.87 -9.50 -12.46
N GLU A 61 23.53 -10.44 -13.14
CA GLU A 61 24.98 -10.47 -13.32
C GLU A 61 25.32 -10.45 -14.82
N LYS A 62 26.47 -9.87 -15.17
CA LYS A 62 26.99 -9.90 -16.55
C LYS A 62 27.60 -11.27 -16.84
N SER A 63 27.44 -11.75 -18.07
CA SER A 63 28.15 -12.92 -18.61
C SER A 63 29.61 -12.61 -18.89
#